data_AF-A0A9E3Y9Z8-F1
#
_entry.id   AF-A0A9E3Y9Z8-F1
#
_cell.length_a   1.000
_cell.length_b   1.000
_cell.length_c   1.000
_cell.angle_alpha   90.00
_cell.angle_beta   90.00
_cell.angle_gamma   90.00
#
_symmetry.space_group_name_H-M   'P 1'
#
loop_
_entity.id
_entity.type
_entity.pdbx_description
1 polymer ?
#
loop_
_entity_poly.entity_id
_entity_poly.type
_entity_poly.pdbx_seq_one_letter_code
_entity_poly.pdbx_strand_id
1 'polypeptide(L)'
;MNTPQKSTKRKRAEEIVEAAKGAASRLERADLLARLETTSARLAEPEVTVLVIGEFKQGKSSLVNALIKAPVCPVDDDVATAVATVIGYADHSRASISCEPLDDSGEEQHYEIKVADAGGFVVSGRIAGTNQKVNTVEVRIPRKILRAGLRVVDTPGVGGLESAHGKATMGALSMTDAVIFVTDSSQELTASELEFLKTAHQRCPNVICAMSKIDIYPRWSKIMELNQGHLADAGLEIEIFPIASPLRTRALELNDAALHDESGFPALMERIEQEILSSAEAIHVGMAMKDVRAVADQLLETETTKREAIADPATREALLARAHEARDRAEGMKLAASRWQVVLNDGFADLTSNTDHDLKQRTRALIAEVEDLIDENDPAKIGDELFPMVEERLMADIAENYYLLRQDAVDLSKRVLEVFEIDSNLADIQVASPSDLLEDRQRLDVELSEAPSYAQSLLTGMRGSYGGMLMFGMLGGLVGLATFGPVTLAIGGFMGRKAAKEERQRQLTLRRQQAKIGIKKYIDEVVFSVSKHSRDTLRQIQRDLRDSNL
;
A
#
# COMPACT_ATOMS: atom_id res chain seq x y z
N MET A 1 -22.89 18.01 22.93
CA MET A 1 -23.03 18.04 21.46
C MET A 1 -22.21 19.22 20.94
N ASN A 2 -21.02 18.96 20.41
CA ASN A 2 -20.26 19.95 19.64
C ASN A 2 -19.55 19.15 18.54
N THR A 3 -20.16 19.18 17.35
CA THR A 3 -19.60 18.65 16.11
C THR A 3 -18.20 19.25 15.94
N PRO A 4 -17.13 18.48 15.66
CA PRO A 4 -15.89 19.09 15.19
C PRO A 4 -16.27 19.91 13.95
N GLN A 5 -16.09 21.22 14.07
CA GLN A 5 -16.57 22.17 13.09
C GLN A 5 -15.77 21.92 11.81
N LYS A 6 -16.43 21.47 10.73
CA LYS A 6 -15.80 21.39 9.39
C LYS A 6 -15.00 22.67 9.19
N SER A 7 -13.75 22.58 8.71
CA SER A 7 -12.96 23.78 8.48
C SER A 7 -13.81 24.76 7.64
N THR A 8 -13.76 26.04 8.00
CA THR A 8 -14.54 27.07 7.30
C THR A 8 -14.30 27.03 5.79
N LYS A 9 -13.09 26.63 5.37
CA LYS A 9 -12.70 26.46 3.96
C LYS A 9 -13.45 25.31 3.28
N ARG A 10 -13.45 24.11 3.87
CA ARG A 10 -14.12 22.94 3.30
C ARG A 10 -15.63 23.12 3.24
N LYS A 11 -16.25 23.64 4.31
CA LYS A 11 -17.69 23.93 4.28
C LYS A 11 -18.02 24.92 3.16
N ARG A 12 -17.17 25.93 2.96
CA ARG A 12 -17.35 26.90 1.87
C ARG A 12 -17.18 26.25 0.50
N ALA A 13 -16.22 25.34 0.35
CA ALA A 13 -16.02 24.58 -0.87
C ALA A 13 -17.24 23.69 -1.18
N GLU A 14 -17.80 23.00 -0.19
CA GLU A 14 -19.03 22.20 -0.34
C GLU A 14 -20.22 23.07 -0.79
N GLU A 15 -20.41 24.25 -0.18
CA GLU A 15 -21.45 25.21 -0.59
C GLU A 15 -21.27 25.67 -2.05
N ILE A 16 -20.02 25.90 -2.47
CA ILE A 16 -19.67 26.31 -3.83
C ILE A 16 -19.92 25.17 -4.84
N VAL A 17 -19.53 23.94 -4.50
CA VAL A 17 -19.80 22.74 -5.33
C VAL A 17 -21.29 22.54 -5.50
N GLU A 18 -22.09 22.62 -4.43
CA GLU A 18 -23.55 22.50 -4.51
C GLU A 18 -24.20 23.63 -5.34
N ALA A 19 -23.70 24.86 -5.23
CA ALA A 19 -24.15 25.95 -6.09
C ALA A 19 -23.85 25.69 -7.57
N ALA A 20 -22.67 25.16 -7.87
CA ALA A 20 -22.27 24.77 -9.23
C ALA A 20 -23.14 23.61 -9.75
N LYS A 21 -23.44 22.60 -8.92
CA LYS A 21 -24.37 21.51 -9.26
C LYS A 21 -25.75 22.03 -9.61
N GLY A 22 -26.27 22.97 -8.80
CA GLY A 22 -27.54 23.64 -9.07
C GLY A 22 -27.54 24.44 -10.38
N ALA A 23 -26.43 25.07 -10.75
CA ALA A 23 -26.29 25.77 -12.01
C ALA A 23 -26.25 24.80 -13.21
N ALA A 24 -25.42 23.75 -13.13
CA ALA A 24 -25.33 22.70 -14.15
C ALA A 24 -26.68 22.00 -14.37
N SER A 25 -27.41 21.71 -13.29
CA SER A 25 -28.74 21.11 -13.36
C SER A 25 -29.77 22.02 -14.05
N ARG A 26 -29.82 23.33 -13.71
CA ARG A 26 -30.74 24.29 -14.37
C ARG A 26 -30.42 24.50 -15.85
N LEU A 27 -29.16 24.33 -16.23
CA LEU A 27 -28.69 24.46 -17.62
C LEU A 27 -28.69 23.12 -18.36
N GLU A 28 -29.25 22.07 -17.75
CA GLU A 28 -29.42 20.72 -18.34
C GLU A 28 -28.09 20.07 -18.80
N ARG A 29 -26.98 20.38 -18.10
CA ARG A 29 -25.64 19.82 -18.36
C ARG A 29 -25.36 18.62 -17.47
N ALA A 30 -25.89 17.46 -17.86
CA ALA A 30 -25.76 16.21 -17.12
C ALA A 30 -24.30 15.72 -16.97
N ASP A 31 -23.47 16.00 -17.97
CA ASP A 31 -22.03 15.71 -17.97
C ASP A 31 -21.29 16.49 -16.87
N LEU A 32 -21.56 17.79 -16.76
CA LEU A 32 -20.94 18.64 -15.72
C LEU A 32 -21.49 18.34 -14.34
N LEU A 33 -22.78 18.00 -14.24
CA LEU A 33 -23.38 17.55 -12.98
C LEU A 33 -22.69 16.28 -12.48
N ALA A 34 -22.48 15.28 -13.34
CA ALA A 34 -21.79 14.04 -12.96
C ALA A 34 -20.36 14.31 -12.46
N ARG A 35 -19.61 15.18 -13.14
CA ARG A 35 -18.26 15.59 -12.70
C ARG A 35 -18.29 16.27 -11.32
N LEU A 36 -19.27 17.14 -11.07
CA LEU A 36 -19.43 17.80 -9.78
C LEU A 36 -19.93 16.86 -8.68
N GLU A 37 -20.70 15.81 -9.00
CA GLU A 37 -21.07 14.77 -8.04
C GLU A 37 -19.85 13.98 -7.57
N THR A 38 -18.96 13.59 -8.50
CA THR A 38 -17.67 12.96 -8.15
C THR A 38 -16.83 13.89 -7.27
N THR A 39 -16.79 15.18 -7.61
CA THR A 39 -16.08 16.19 -6.80
C THR A 39 -16.69 16.34 -5.41
N SER A 40 -18.02 16.36 -5.31
CA SER A 40 -18.75 16.43 -4.05
C SER A 40 -18.48 15.21 -3.18
N ALA A 41 -18.47 14.01 -3.75
CA ALA A 41 -18.17 12.78 -3.02
C ALA A 41 -16.75 12.82 -2.42
N ARG A 42 -15.74 13.24 -3.21
CA ARG A 42 -14.35 13.38 -2.75
C ARG A 42 -14.21 14.42 -1.64
N LEU A 43 -14.89 15.55 -1.77
CA LEU A 43 -14.86 16.61 -0.75
C LEU A 43 -15.63 16.21 0.53
N ALA A 44 -16.57 15.27 0.45
CA ALA A 44 -17.32 14.75 1.58
C ALA A 44 -16.53 13.76 2.45
N GLU A 45 -15.57 13.03 1.87
CA GLU A 45 -14.77 12.03 2.59
C GLU A 45 -13.27 12.13 2.21
N PRO A 46 -12.58 13.23 2.56
CA PRO A 46 -11.13 13.30 2.40
C PRO A 46 -10.50 12.38 3.46
N GLU A 47 -9.93 11.24 3.06
CA GLU A 47 -9.16 10.42 3.99
C GLU A 47 -7.67 10.55 3.70
N VAL A 48 -6.93 10.90 4.74
CA VAL A 48 -5.48 11.00 4.82
C VAL A 48 -4.97 9.73 5.49
N THR A 49 -4.26 8.91 4.73
CA THR A 49 -3.75 7.62 5.19
C THR A 49 -2.41 7.80 5.89
N VAL A 50 -2.38 7.43 7.16
CA VAL A 50 -1.19 7.47 8.01
C VAL A 50 -0.79 6.05 8.37
N LEU A 51 0.38 5.65 7.92
CA LEU A 51 0.94 4.33 8.17
C LEU A 51 1.76 4.35 9.47
N VAL A 52 1.44 3.45 10.41
CA VAL A 52 2.14 3.32 11.69
C VAL A 52 3.09 2.14 11.62
N ILE A 53 4.40 2.43 11.65
CA ILE A 53 5.47 1.47 11.33
C ILE A 53 6.48 1.47 12.48
N GLY A 54 7.26 0.40 12.61
CA GLY A 54 8.26 0.24 13.66
C GLY A 54 8.46 -1.22 13.98
N GLU A 55 9.55 -1.56 14.66
CA GLU A 55 9.84 -2.94 15.00
C GLU A 55 8.81 -3.56 15.95
N PHE A 56 8.85 -4.89 16.04
CA PHE A 56 8.05 -5.62 17.01
C PHE A 56 8.29 -5.09 18.45
N LYS A 57 7.21 -5.02 19.24
CA LYS A 57 7.23 -4.52 20.64
C LYS A 57 7.62 -3.06 20.85
N GLN A 58 7.66 -2.22 19.82
CA GLN A 58 7.90 -0.77 19.97
C GLN A 58 6.66 0.04 20.39
N GLY A 59 5.48 -0.59 20.52
CA GLY A 59 4.27 0.08 21.03
C GLY A 59 3.34 0.69 19.96
N LYS A 60 3.43 0.25 18.70
CA LYS A 60 2.58 0.69 17.57
C LYS A 60 1.08 0.59 17.87
N SER A 61 0.58 -0.61 18.17
CA SER A 61 -0.84 -0.84 18.44
C SER A 61 -1.34 -0.07 19.68
N SER A 62 -0.48 0.09 20.70
CA SER A 62 -0.77 0.93 21.87
C SER A 62 -0.90 2.41 21.49
N LEU A 63 0.00 2.92 20.65
CA LEU A 63 -0.08 4.28 20.11
C LEU A 63 -1.37 4.48 19.32
N VAL A 64 -1.71 3.56 18.41
CA VAL A 64 -2.92 3.63 17.58
C VAL A 64 -4.18 3.70 18.45
N ASN A 65 -4.29 2.80 19.45
CA ASN A 65 -5.43 2.80 20.36
C ASN A 65 -5.54 4.10 21.18
N ALA A 66 -4.41 4.63 21.66
CA ALA A 66 -4.34 5.87 22.42
C ALA A 66 -4.65 7.11 21.56
N LEU A 67 -4.24 7.11 20.29
CA LEU A 67 -4.52 8.16 19.30
C LEU A 67 -6.02 8.21 18.97
N ILE A 68 -6.60 7.05 18.68
CA ILE A 68 -7.99 6.91 18.23
C ILE A 68 -8.99 6.92 19.41
N LYS A 69 -8.48 6.71 20.64
CA LYS A 69 -9.26 6.61 21.88
C LYS A 69 -10.19 5.41 21.91
N ALA A 70 -9.73 4.28 21.37
CA ALA A 70 -10.49 3.05 21.22
C ALA A 70 -9.55 1.84 21.24
N PRO A 71 -9.91 0.72 21.89
CA PRO A 71 -9.13 -0.51 21.87
C PRO A 71 -9.45 -1.31 20.60
N VAL A 72 -8.92 -0.87 19.45
CA VAL A 72 -9.18 -1.48 18.14
C VAL A 72 -8.10 -2.50 17.78
N CYS A 73 -6.84 -2.15 18.03
CA CYS A 73 -5.71 -3.03 17.82
C CYS A 73 -5.48 -3.89 19.07
N PRO A 74 -5.12 -5.19 18.93
CA PRO A 74 -4.72 -6.01 20.07
C PRO A 74 -3.42 -5.46 20.68
N VAL A 75 -3.33 -5.47 22.01
CA VAL A 75 -2.17 -4.96 22.78
C VAL A 75 -1.89 -5.96 23.91
N ASP A 76 -0.93 -6.85 23.71
CA ASP A 76 -0.41 -7.76 24.74
C ASP A 76 1.06 -8.10 24.43
N ASP A 77 1.87 -8.34 25.47
CA ASP A 77 3.32 -8.59 25.36
C ASP A 77 3.69 -9.89 24.62
N ASP A 78 2.71 -10.79 24.45
CA ASP A 78 2.85 -12.09 23.80
C ASP A 78 2.12 -12.20 22.45
N VAL A 79 1.51 -11.11 21.99
CA VAL A 79 0.60 -11.12 20.82
C VAL A 79 1.15 -10.22 19.72
N ALA A 80 1.50 -10.82 18.57
CA ALA A 80 1.91 -10.08 17.39
C ALA A 80 0.69 -9.74 16.52
N THR A 81 0.61 -8.48 16.06
CA THR A 81 -0.24 -8.10 14.93
C THR A 81 0.22 -8.91 13.72
N ALA A 82 -0.56 -9.91 13.32
CA ALA A 82 -0.26 -10.77 12.17
C ALA A 82 -0.83 -10.19 10.87
N VAL A 83 -1.87 -9.37 10.97
CA VAL A 83 -2.58 -8.77 9.83
C VAL A 83 -2.67 -7.25 9.98
N ALA A 84 -2.49 -6.52 8.88
CA ALA A 84 -2.63 -5.07 8.86
C ALA A 84 -4.06 -4.67 9.26
N THR A 85 -4.17 -3.67 10.14
CA THR A 85 -5.46 -3.15 10.60
C THR A 85 -5.66 -1.74 10.08
N VAL A 86 -6.66 -1.57 9.22
CA VAL A 86 -7.03 -0.27 8.65
C VAL A 86 -8.17 0.32 9.47
N ILE A 87 -8.01 1.56 9.95
CA ILE A 87 -8.96 2.22 10.81
C ILE A 87 -9.43 3.53 10.18
N GLY A 88 -10.73 3.64 9.92
CA GLY A 88 -11.35 4.78 9.24
C GLY A 88 -12.61 5.30 9.96
N TYR A 89 -13.21 6.36 9.40
CA TYR A 89 -14.44 6.93 9.95
C TYR A 89 -15.69 6.18 9.47
N ALA A 90 -16.66 6.03 10.37
CA ALA A 90 -18.06 5.78 10.01
C ALA A 90 -18.97 6.35 11.11
N ASP A 91 -20.19 6.71 10.75
CA ASP A 91 -21.19 7.19 11.72
C ASP A 91 -21.58 6.10 12.73
N HIS A 92 -21.45 4.82 12.35
CA HIS A 92 -21.68 3.66 13.18
C HIS A 92 -20.49 2.71 13.14
N SER A 93 -20.15 2.15 14.30
CA SER A 93 -19.06 1.18 14.43
C SER A 93 -19.34 -0.07 13.60
N ARG A 94 -18.45 -0.39 12.65
CA ARG A 94 -18.49 -1.60 11.82
C ARG A 94 -17.08 -2.12 11.58
N ALA A 95 -16.95 -3.40 11.29
CA ALA A 95 -15.68 -3.99 10.91
C ALA A 95 -15.88 -5.03 9.81
N SER A 96 -14.87 -5.22 8.99
CA SER A 96 -14.86 -6.22 7.92
C SER A 96 -13.47 -6.82 7.78
N ILE A 97 -13.42 -8.03 7.22
CA ILE A 97 -12.19 -8.71 6.85
C ILE A 97 -12.19 -8.98 5.36
N SER A 98 -11.04 -8.81 4.72
CA SER A 98 -10.75 -9.35 3.38
C SER A 98 -10.00 -10.67 3.54
N CYS A 99 -10.30 -11.62 2.66
CA CYS A 99 -9.77 -12.97 2.73
C CYS A 99 -9.40 -13.46 1.34
N GLU A 100 -8.40 -14.35 1.29
CA GLU A 100 -8.05 -15.05 0.06
C GLU A 100 -9.29 -15.75 -0.53
N PRO A 101 -9.47 -15.70 -1.86
CA PRO A 101 -10.55 -16.44 -2.51
C PRO A 101 -10.45 -17.94 -2.22
N LEU A 102 -11.60 -18.57 -1.97
CA LEU A 102 -11.70 -20.03 -1.78
C LEU A 102 -11.65 -20.79 -3.11
N ASP A 103 -11.74 -20.08 -4.24
CA ASP A 103 -11.80 -20.60 -5.60
C ASP A 103 -10.79 -19.90 -6.54
N ASP A 104 -10.52 -20.48 -7.71
CA ASP A 104 -9.63 -19.90 -8.74
C ASP A 104 -10.22 -18.63 -9.40
N SER A 105 -11.28 -18.03 -8.83
CA SER A 105 -11.91 -16.80 -9.33
C SER A 105 -10.97 -15.61 -9.25
N GLY A 106 -10.09 -15.60 -8.24
CA GLY A 106 -9.18 -14.50 -7.96
C GLY A 106 -9.86 -13.22 -7.46
N GLU A 107 -11.13 -13.27 -7.03
CA GLU A 107 -11.82 -12.15 -6.38
C GLU A 107 -11.82 -12.32 -4.86
N GLU A 108 -11.31 -11.31 -4.14
CA GLU A 108 -11.29 -11.29 -2.68
C GLU A 108 -12.68 -11.37 -2.07
N GLN A 109 -12.79 -12.10 -0.96
CA GLN A 109 -14.04 -12.24 -0.23
C GLN A 109 -14.03 -11.33 0.99
N HIS A 110 -15.06 -10.48 1.08
CA HIS A 110 -15.25 -9.57 2.20
C HIS A 110 -16.34 -10.09 3.14
N TYR A 111 -16.04 -10.17 4.43
CA TYR A 111 -16.99 -10.55 5.47
C TYR A 111 -17.15 -9.45 6.49
N GLU A 112 -18.41 -9.12 6.82
CA GLU A 112 -18.71 -8.23 7.94
C GLU A 112 -18.54 -8.97 9.27
N ILE A 113 -17.85 -8.33 10.22
CA ILE A 113 -17.58 -8.86 11.56
C ILE A 113 -17.96 -7.84 12.63
N LYS A 114 -18.09 -8.29 13.88
CA LYS A 114 -18.23 -7.36 15.00
C LYS A 114 -16.90 -6.70 15.29
N VAL A 115 -16.91 -5.42 15.60
CA VAL A 115 -15.70 -4.67 15.99
C VAL A 115 -14.97 -5.32 17.17
N ALA A 116 -15.70 -5.91 18.12
CA ALA A 116 -15.11 -6.61 19.26
C ALA A 116 -14.31 -7.87 18.87
N ASP A 117 -14.64 -8.48 17.73
CA ASP A 117 -14.01 -9.71 17.24
C ASP A 117 -12.79 -9.41 16.36
N ALA A 118 -12.62 -8.15 15.91
CA ALA A 118 -11.54 -7.72 15.01
C ALA A 118 -10.15 -8.09 15.54
N GLY A 119 -9.90 -7.83 16.84
CA GLY A 119 -8.63 -8.19 17.47
C GLY A 119 -8.30 -9.68 17.37
N GLY A 120 -9.31 -10.57 17.43
CA GLY A 120 -9.10 -12.01 17.27
C GLY A 120 -8.55 -12.39 15.89
N PHE A 121 -9.06 -11.75 14.83
CA PHE A 121 -8.60 -11.97 13.46
C PHE A 121 -7.23 -11.35 13.18
N VAL A 122 -6.94 -10.19 13.77
CA VAL A 122 -5.63 -9.54 13.67
C VAL A 122 -4.52 -10.41 14.26
N VAL A 123 -4.84 -11.19 15.29
CA VAL A 123 -3.90 -12.10 15.96
C VAL A 123 -3.83 -13.45 15.26
N SER A 124 -4.98 -14.03 14.89
CA SER A 124 -5.02 -15.37 14.29
C SER A 124 -4.52 -15.38 12.84
N GLY A 125 -4.71 -14.28 12.11
CA GLY A 125 -4.48 -14.19 10.67
C GLY A 125 -5.33 -15.15 9.83
N ARG A 126 -6.34 -15.79 10.43
CA ARG A 126 -7.14 -16.86 9.81
C ARG A 126 -8.55 -16.90 10.36
N ILE A 127 -9.48 -17.38 9.53
CA ILE A 127 -10.83 -17.67 9.95
C ILE A 127 -10.85 -19.00 10.73
N ALA A 128 -11.39 -18.98 11.94
CA ALA A 128 -11.47 -20.15 12.80
C ALA A 128 -12.32 -21.27 12.14
N GLY A 129 -11.78 -22.48 12.09
CA GLY A 129 -12.45 -23.64 11.48
C GLY A 129 -12.28 -23.75 9.96
N THR A 130 -11.53 -22.83 9.33
CA THR A 130 -11.14 -22.93 7.91
C THR A 130 -9.63 -22.79 7.76
N ASN A 131 -9.12 -23.15 6.58
CA ASN A 131 -7.74 -22.83 6.19
C ASN A 131 -7.65 -21.49 5.45
N GLN A 132 -8.69 -20.65 5.49
CA GLN A 132 -8.69 -19.36 4.79
C GLN A 132 -7.89 -18.33 5.59
N LYS A 133 -6.92 -17.69 4.92
CA LYS A 133 -6.13 -16.59 5.49
C LYS A 133 -6.92 -15.28 5.44
N VAL A 134 -6.72 -14.45 6.45
CA VAL A 134 -7.22 -13.07 6.49
C VAL A 134 -6.11 -12.17 6.01
N ASN A 135 -6.40 -11.30 5.06
CA ASN A 135 -5.39 -10.45 4.43
C ASN A 135 -5.36 -9.05 5.05
N THR A 136 -6.55 -8.47 5.30
CA THR A 136 -6.68 -7.16 5.97
C THR A 136 -7.89 -7.17 6.90
N VAL A 137 -7.78 -6.41 8.00
CA VAL A 137 -8.90 -6.11 8.89
C VAL A 137 -9.22 -4.62 8.78
N GLU A 138 -10.43 -4.28 8.35
CA GLU A 138 -10.90 -2.90 8.32
C GLU A 138 -11.87 -2.63 9.48
N VAL A 139 -11.62 -1.57 10.25
CA VAL A 139 -12.47 -1.12 11.34
C VAL A 139 -12.88 0.33 11.10
N ARG A 140 -14.17 0.61 11.04
CA ARG A 140 -14.69 1.97 10.91
C ARG A 140 -15.49 2.39 12.13
N ILE A 141 -15.11 3.49 12.78
CA ILE A 141 -15.69 3.93 14.06
C ILE A 141 -15.92 5.46 14.14
N PRO A 142 -16.91 5.92 14.94
CA PRO A 142 -17.28 7.33 15.01
C PRO A 142 -16.34 8.14 15.93
N ARG A 143 -15.10 8.37 15.50
CA ARG A 143 -14.10 9.16 16.26
C ARG A 143 -13.84 10.51 15.60
N LYS A 144 -13.64 11.55 16.41
CA LYS A 144 -13.46 12.93 15.93
C LYS A 144 -12.25 13.09 15.00
N ILE A 145 -11.12 12.49 15.36
CA ILE A 145 -9.89 12.55 14.55
C ILE A 145 -10.06 11.83 13.21
N LEU A 146 -10.77 10.69 13.20
CA LEU A 146 -11.08 9.97 11.96
C LEU A 146 -12.07 10.76 11.09
N ARG A 147 -13.06 11.42 11.71
CA ARG A 147 -14.00 12.30 11.00
C ARG A 147 -13.32 13.51 10.36
N ALA A 148 -12.22 13.98 10.95
CA ALA A 148 -11.41 15.05 10.38
C ALA A 148 -10.65 14.61 9.11
N GLY A 149 -10.68 13.31 8.79
CA GLY A 149 -10.07 12.73 7.61
C GLY A 149 -8.96 11.74 7.93
N LEU A 150 -8.60 11.50 9.19
CA LEU A 150 -7.54 10.55 9.48
C LEU A 150 -7.99 9.10 9.19
N ARG A 151 -7.21 8.38 8.37
CA ARG A 151 -7.25 6.93 8.23
C ARG A 151 -5.92 6.38 8.72
N VAL A 152 -5.94 5.45 9.67
CA VAL A 152 -4.72 4.91 10.30
C VAL A 152 -4.55 3.46 9.87
N VAL A 153 -3.34 3.09 9.47
CA VAL A 153 -2.99 1.70 9.16
C VAL A 153 -1.98 1.22 10.19
N ASP A 154 -2.39 0.31 11.07
CA ASP A 154 -1.49 -0.38 12.00
C ASP A 154 -0.85 -1.56 11.27
N THR A 155 0.46 -1.53 11.10
CA THR A 155 1.18 -2.60 10.39
C THR A 155 1.52 -3.74 11.35
N PRO A 156 1.59 -4.99 10.85
CA PRO A 156 2.19 -6.10 11.57
C PRO A 156 3.53 -5.72 12.20
N GLY A 157 3.82 -6.32 13.37
CA GLY A 157 5.10 -6.15 14.03
C GLY A 157 6.19 -6.78 13.20
N VAL A 158 6.89 -5.99 12.38
CA VAL A 158 8.02 -6.47 11.58
C VAL A 158 9.07 -7.03 12.55
N GLY A 159 9.49 -8.28 12.34
CA GLY A 159 10.47 -8.99 13.19
C GLY A 159 11.89 -8.44 13.01
N GLY A 160 12.04 -7.12 13.10
CA GLY A 160 13.14 -6.31 12.56
C GLY A 160 12.71 -5.60 11.27
N LEU A 161 13.16 -4.36 11.04
CA LEU A 161 12.85 -3.61 9.80
C LEU A 161 13.50 -4.22 8.55
N GLU A 162 14.49 -5.09 8.75
CA GLU A 162 15.09 -5.91 7.69
C GLU A 162 14.25 -7.14 7.33
N SER A 163 13.26 -7.52 8.15
CA SER A 163 12.44 -8.71 7.90
C SER A 163 11.53 -8.57 6.66
N ALA A 164 11.03 -9.70 6.15
CA ALA A 164 10.05 -9.77 5.07
C ALA A 164 8.85 -8.81 5.25
N HIS A 165 8.37 -8.65 6.49
CA HIS A 165 7.30 -7.72 6.84
C HIS A 165 7.74 -6.24 6.77
N GLY A 166 9.02 -5.94 7.03
CA GLY A 166 9.62 -4.61 6.91
C GLY A 166 9.67 -4.13 5.47
N LYS A 167 10.08 -4.99 4.53
CA LYS A 167 10.16 -4.62 3.09
C LYS A 167 8.80 -4.65 2.38
N ALA A 168 7.89 -5.50 2.84
CA ALA A 168 6.47 -5.41 2.50
C ALA A 168 5.89 -4.04 2.89
N THR A 169 6.17 -3.58 4.11
CA THR A 169 5.81 -2.23 4.58
C THR A 169 6.43 -1.12 3.72
N MET A 170 7.61 -1.33 3.12
CA MET A 170 8.23 -0.38 2.17
C MET A 170 7.43 -0.17 0.89
N GLY A 171 6.67 -1.17 0.43
CA GLY A 171 5.77 -1.04 -0.72
C GLY A 171 4.60 -0.12 -0.44
N ALA A 172 4.07 -0.16 0.79
CA ALA A 172 2.97 0.68 1.23
C ALA A 172 3.37 2.16 1.42
N LEU A 173 4.67 2.46 1.62
CA LEU A 173 5.16 3.84 1.80
C LEU A 173 4.91 4.74 0.59
N SER A 174 4.93 4.20 -0.63
CA SER A 174 4.67 4.97 -1.85
C SER A 174 3.20 5.40 -1.97
N MET A 175 2.32 4.84 -1.12
CA MET A 175 0.86 4.93 -1.20
C MET A 175 0.25 5.57 0.05
N THR A 176 1.08 6.15 0.93
CA THR A 176 0.66 6.76 2.20
C THR A 176 0.98 8.25 2.22
N ASP A 177 0.09 9.05 2.82
CA ASP A 177 0.25 10.50 2.92
C ASP A 177 1.24 10.91 4.01
N ALA A 178 1.32 10.10 5.06
CA ALA A 178 2.30 10.25 6.12
C ALA A 178 2.66 8.92 6.79
N VAL A 179 3.81 8.93 7.46
CA VAL A 179 4.33 7.81 8.26
C VAL A 179 4.55 8.26 9.69
N ILE A 180 4.06 7.46 10.64
CA ILE A 180 4.45 7.55 12.05
C ILE A 180 5.36 6.36 12.34
N PHE A 181 6.65 6.64 12.46
CA PHE A 181 7.64 5.64 12.81
C PHE A 181 7.78 5.52 14.34
N VAL A 182 7.52 4.34 14.88
CA VAL A 182 7.47 4.07 16.31
C VAL A 182 8.72 3.31 16.72
N THR A 183 9.48 3.91 17.63
CA THR A 183 10.64 3.30 18.30
C THR A 183 10.46 3.52 19.80
N ASP A 184 10.95 2.65 20.67
CA ASP A 184 10.87 2.85 22.10
C ASP A 184 12.08 3.60 22.66
N SER A 185 11.93 4.14 23.86
CA SER A 185 12.99 4.90 24.54
C SER A 185 14.00 4.04 25.29
N SER A 186 14.07 2.73 25.01
CA SER A 186 15.00 1.82 25.70
C SER A 186 16.43 1.93 25.16
N GLN A 187 16.59 2.25 23.89
CA GLN A 187 17.87 2.31 23.18
C GLN A 187 17.85 3.37 22.08
N GLU A 188 19.04 3.69 21.56
CA GLU A 188 19.20 4.54 20.39
C GLU A 188 18.68 3.85 19.12
N LEU A 189 18.38 4.63 18.08
CA LEU A 189 17.97 4.13 16.77
C LEU A 189 19.01 3.12 16.26
N THR A 190 18.54 1.95 15.85
CA THR A 190 19.41 0.95 15.22
C THR A 190 19.81 1.39 13.80
N ALA A 191 20.85 0.76 13.25
CA ALA A 191 21.26 1.01 11.87
C ALA A 191 20.12 0.71 10.88
N SER A 192 19.37 -0.38 11.12
CA SER A 192 18.23 -0.81 10.32
C SER A 192 17.06 0.18 10.41
N GLU A 193 16.79 0.73 11.60
CA GLU A 193 15.80 1.79 11.79
C GLU A 193 16.19 3.08 11.04
N LEU A 194 17.46 3.46 11.09
CA LEU A 194 17.96 4.65 10.41
C LEU A 194 17.91 4.50 8.88
N GLU A 195 18.26 3.32 8.35
CA GLU A 195 18.16 3.02 6.91
C GLU A 195 16.71 3.01 6.42
N PHE A 196 15.79 2.45 7.22
CA PHE A 196 14.37 2.53 6.95
C PHE A 196 13.90 3.98 6.88
N LEU A 197 14.26 4.82 7.86
CA LEU A 197 13.87 6.23 7.89
C LEU A 197 14.44 7.02 6.71
N LYS A 198 15.67 6.73 6.26
CA LYS A 198 16.23 7.32 5.02
C LYS A 198 15.36 7.02 3.82
N THR A 199 14.95 5.76 3.69
CA THR A 199 14.16 5.33 2.54
C THR A 199 12.72 5.83 2.62
N ALA A 200 12.12 5.86 3.81
CA ALA A 200 10.80 6.43 4.04
C ALA A 200 10.76 7.93 3.74
N HIS A 201 11.79 8.69 4.14
CA HIS A 201 11.88 10.11 3.86
C HIS A 201 12.03 10.44 2.37
N GLN A 202 12.62 9.54 1.58
CA GLN A 202 12.70 9.69 0.12
C GLN A 202 11.36 9.42 -0.58
N ARG A 203 10.50 8.58 0.00
CA ARG A 203 9.29 8.05 -0.65
C ARG A 203 8.00 8.72 -0.16
N CYS A 204 7.99 9.22 1.07
CA CYS A 204 6.84 9.85 1.71
C CYS A 204 7.21 11.28 2.14
N PRO A 205 6.38 12.30 1.81
CA PRO A 205 6.67 13.69 2.14
C PRO A 205 6.62 13.98 3.65
N ASN A 206 5.82 13.21 4.42
CA ASN A 206 5.58 13.45 5.83
C ASN A 206 6.01 12.23 6.67
N VAL A 207 7.20 12.28 7.25
CA VAL A 207 7.68 11.25 8.18
C VAL A 207 7.89 11.89 9.55
N ILE A 208 7.23 11.34 10.58
CA ILE A 208 7.45 11.72 11.98
C ILE A 208 7.81 10.50 12.81
N CYS A 209 8.57 10.69 13.89
CA CYS A 209 8.94 9.63 14.81
C CYS A 209 8.17 9.78 16.13
N ALA A 210 7.58 8.69 16.62
CA ALA A 210 6.97 8.59 17.93
C ALA A 210 7.86 7.71 18.83
N MET A 211 8.55 8.33 19.80
CA MET A 211 9.42 7.62 20.74
C MET A 211 8.61 7.19 21.97
N SER A 212 8.28 5.92 22.06
CA SER A 212 7.35 5.36 23.04
C SER A 212 8.00 5.00 24.38
N LYS A 213 7.17 4.61 25.36
CA LYS A 213 7.56 4.09 26.68
C LYS A 213 8.36 5.06 27.55
N ILE A 214 8.14 6.38 27.40
CA ILE A 214 8.82 7.39 28.23
C ILE A 214 8.45 7.28 29.72
N ASP A 215 7.32 6.62 30.03
CA ASP A 215 6.87 6.28 31.37
C ASP A 215 7.69 5.16 32.03
N ILE A 216 8.38 4.33 31.22
CA ILE A 216 9.17 3.18 31.68
C ILE A 216 10.65 3.54 31.83
N TYR A 217 11.19 4.35 30.92
CA TYR A 217 12.64 4.61 30.84
C TYR A 217 13.01 6.03 31.32
N PRO A 218 13.55 6.21 32.54
CA PRO A 218 13.76 7.54 33.13
C PRO A 218 14.76 8.43 32.38
N ARG A 219 15.60 7.85 31.51
CA ARG A 219 16.61 8.58 30.71
C ARG A 219 16.18 8.72 29.24
N TRP A 220 14.89 8.57 28.93
CA TRP A 220 14.34 8.72 27.58
C TRP A 220 14.78 10.02 26.91
N SER A 221 14.90 11.12 27.66
CA SER A 221 15.31 12.41 27.11
C SER A 221 16.73 12.39 26.53
N LYS A 222 17.63 11.59 27.12
CA LYS A 222 18.99 11.41 26.59
C LYS A 222 18.99 10.57 25.32
N ILE A 223 18.16 9.52 25.27
CA ILE A 223 17.99 8.71 24.07
C ILE A 223 17.42 9.56 22.92
N MET A 224 16.44 10.41 23.21
CA MET A 224 15.89 11.36 22.24
C MET A 224 16.96 12.28 21.66
N GLU A 225 17.80 12.88 22.52
CA GLU A 225 18.89 13.76 22.11
C GLU A 225 19.89 13.03 21.18
N LEU A 226 20.23 11.78 21.50
CA LEU A 226 21.13 10.95 20.68
C LEU A 226 20.48 10.58 19.34
N ASN A 227 19.20 10.20 19.34
CA ASN A 227 18.45 9.90 18.12
C ASN A 227 18.30 11.11 17.21
N GLN A 228 18.09 12.31 17.78
CA GLN A 228 18.12 13.57 17.01
C GLN A 228 19.50 13.79 16.37
N GLY A 229 20.59 13.46 17.08
CA GLY A 229 21.94 13.47 16.52
C GLY A 229 22.10 12.50 15.34
N HIS A 230 21.67 11.24 15.49
CA HIS A 230 21.73 10.23 14.42
C HIS A 230 20.95 10.62 13.18
N LEU A 231 19.76 11.22 13.35
CA LEU A 231 18.95 11.74 12.24
C LEU A 231 19.64 12.92 11.54
N ALA A 232 20.18 13.86 12.32
CA ALA A 232 20.92 15.00 11.78
C ALA A 232 22.18 14.57 11.00
N ASP A 233 22.95 13.62 11.53
CA ASP A 233 24.13 13.05 10.88
C ASP A 233 23.77 12.30 9.58
N ALA A 234 22.56 11.73 9.51
CA ALA A 234 22.01 11.12 8.31
C ALA A 234 21.39 12.13 7.33
N GLY A 235 21.35 13.41 7.65
CA GLY A 235 20.71 14.46 6.85
C GLY A 235 19.18 14.37 6.82
N LEU A 236 18.56 13.79 7.85
CA LEU A 236 17.12 13.61 7.96
C LEU A 236 16.52 14.64 8.92
N GLU A 237 15.65 15.51 8.41
CA GLU A 237 14.88 16.46 9.21
C GLU A 237 13.57 15.81 9.69
N ILE A 238 13.68 14.83 10.59
CA ILE A 238 12.54 14.09 11.15
C ILE A 238 12.33 14.48 12.62
N GLU A 239 11.15 14.97 12.95
CA GLU A 239 10.77 15.34 14.32
C GLU A 239 10.46 14.10 15.18
N ILE A 240 10.96 14.09 16.43
CA ILE A 240 10.73 13.01 17.39
C ILE A 240 9.77 13.48 18.48
N PHE A 241 8.65 12.79 18.64
CA PHE A 241 7.63 13.03 19.66
C PHE A 241 7.76 11.98 20.78
N PRO A 242 8.18 12.36 22.00
CA PRO A 242 8.18 11.45 23.15
C PRO A 242 6.74 11.19 23.61
N ILE A 243 6.35 9.92 23.73
CA ILE A 243 4.98 9.54 24.10
C ILE A 243 4.90 8.41 25.13
N ALA A 244 3.84 8.43 25.93
CA ALA A 244 3.45 7.35 26.83
C ALA A 244 1.98 6.97 26.61
N SER A 245 1.74 5.95 25.78
CA SER A 245 0.39 5.44 25.51
C SER A 245 -0.37 5.00 26.78
N PRO A 246 0.26 4.36 27.80
CA PRO A 246 -0.43 4.04 29.05
C PRO A 246 -0.92 5.27 29.81
N LEU A 247 -0.09 6.32 29.90
CA LEU A 247 -0.49 7.60 30.52
C LEU A 247 -1.63 8.25 29.76
N ARG A 248 -1.60 8.23 28.42
CA ARG A 248 -2.69 8.73 27.58
C ARG A 248 -4.00 7.98 27.82
N THR A 249 -3.96 6.65 27.83
CA THR A 249 -5.15 5.83 28.12
C THR A 249 -5.71 6.17 29.50
N ARG A 250 -4.85 6.27 30.52
CA ARG A 250 -5.25 6.62 31.87
C ARG A 250 -5.84 8.03 31.98
N ALA A 251 -5.26 8.99 31.28
CA ALA A 251 -5.77 10.36 31.18
C ALA A 251 -7.19 10.40 30.60
N LEU A 252 -7.49 9.54 29.62
CA LEU A 252 -8.83 9.44 29.02
C LEU A 252 -9.84 8.78 29.96
N GLU A 253 -9.43 7.75 30.70
CA GLU A 253 -10.28 7.06 31.69
C GLU A 253 -10.64 7.97 32.87
N LEU A 254 -9.65 8.71 33.38
CA LEU A 254 -9.80 9.59 34.54
C LEU A 254 -10.25 11.01 34.17
N ASN A 255 -10.28 11.32 32.87
CA ASN A 255 -10.49 12.68 32.35
C ASN A 255 -9.51 13.70 32.98
N ASP A 256 -8.23 13.31 33.07
CA ASP A 256 -7.16 14.07 33.71
C ASP A 256 -6.32 14.83 32.68
N ALA A 257 -6.35 16.15 32.76
CA ALA A 257 -5.60 17.02 31.85
C ALA A 257 -4.08 16.99 32.09
N ALA A 258 -3.65 16.84 33.35
CA ALA A 258 -2.21 16.80 33.67
C ALA A 258 -1.57 15.53 33.11
N LEU A 259 -2.22 14.38 33.27
CA LEU A 259 -1.77 13.12 32.65
C LEU A 259 -1.85 13.17 31.12
N HIS A 260 -2.80 13.92 30.55
CA HIS A 260 -2.83 14.13 29.11
C HIS A 260 -1.59 14.88 28.64
N ASP A 261 -1.21 15.94 29.33
CA ASP A 261 -0.04 16.75 28.99
C ASP A 261 1.25 15.96 29.18
N GLU A 262 1.37 15.24 30.30
CA GLU A 262 2.53 14.38 30.61
C GLU A 262 2.70 13.23 29.61
N SER A 263 1.62 12.73 29.00
CA SER A 263 1.70 11.64 28.02
C SER A 263 2.42 11.98 26.71
N GLY A 264 2.68 13.27 26.43
CA GLY A 264 3.29 13.74 25.19
C GLY A 264 2.38 13.70 23.94
N PHE A 265 1.18 13.13 24.05
CA PHE A 265 0.20 13.10 22.95
C PHE A 265 -0.29 14.46 22.44
N PRO A 266 -0.41 15.54 23.24
CA PRO A 266 -0.86 16.83 22.71
C PRO A 266 -0.01 17.32 21.54
N ALA A 267 1.32 17.26 21.65
CA ALA A 267 2.24 17.70 20.60
C ALA A 267 2.14 16.83 19.34
N LEU A 268 2.08 15.50 19.50
CA LEU A 268 1.89 14.57 18.37
C LEU A 268 0.55 14.80 17.65
N MET A 269 -0.53 14.99 18.41
CA MET A 269 -1.86 15.27 17.86
C MET A 269 -1.88 16.61 17.13
N GLU A 270 -1.25 17.64 17.70
CA GLU A 270 -1.14 18.95 17.08
C GLU A 270 -0.41 18.87 15.73
N ARG A 271 0.71 18.13 15.67
CA ARG A 271 1.44 17.86 14.41
C ARG A 271 0.56 17.18 13.36
N ILE A 272 -0.16 16.12 13.74
CA ILE A 272 -1.05 15.39 12.84
C ILE A 272 -2.18 16.31 12.33
N GLU A 273 -2.79 17.10 13.21
CA GLU A 273 -3.88 18.00 12.83
C GLU A 273 -3.40 19.18 11.97
N GLN A 274 -2.27 19.80 12.30
CA GLN A 274 -1.81 21.03 11.65
C GLN A 274 -1.07 20.76 10.34
N GLU A 275 -0.28 19.71 10.22
CA GLU A 275 0.56 19.52 9.02
C GLU A 275 0.07 18.39 8.13
N ILE A 276 -0.38 17.27 8.70
CA ILE A 276 -0.82 16.12 7.92
C ILE A 276 -2.25 16.35 7.41
N LEU A 277 -3.20 16.60 8.31
CA LEU A 277 -4.61 16.75 7.93
C LEU A 277 -4.90 18.07 7.21
N SER A 278 -4.29 19.19 7.63
CA SER A 278 -4.58 20.49 7.00
C SER A 278 -4.02 20.62 5.58
N SER A 279 -2.85 20.01 5.31
CA SER A 279 -2.24 20.00 3.98
C SER A 279 -3.07 19.18 3.01
N ALA A 280 -3.51 17.98 3.40
CA ALA A 280 -4.38 17.16 2.58
C ALA A 280 -5.75 17.80 2.34
N GLU A 281 -6.34 18.43 3.37
CA GLU A 281 -7.57 19.19 3.21
C GLU A 281 -7.39 20.35 2.20
N ALA A 282 -6.27 21.08 2.27
CA ALA A 282 -5.97 22.15 1.32
C ALA A 282 -5.82 21.65 -0.12
N ILE A 283 -5.17 20.49 -0.31
CA ILE A 283 -5.03 19.84 -1.61
C ILE A 283 -6.42 19.46 -2.16
N HIS A 284 -7.23 18.74 -1.39
CA HIS A 284 -8.56 18.29 -1.84
C HIS A 284 -9.51 19.47 -2.10
N VAL A 285 -9.48 20.51 -1.27
CA VAL A 285 -10.23 21.74 -1.51
C VAL A 285 -9.72 22.44 -2.77
N GLY A 286 -8.40 22.50 -2.97
CA GLY A 286 -7.79 23.09 -4.17
C GLY A 286 -8.24 22.39 -5.45
N MET A 287 -8.19 21.05 -5.46
CA MET A 287 -8.68 20.21 -6.57
C MET A 287 -10.17 20.46 -6.83
N ALA A 288 -11.01 20.44 -5.79
CA ALA A 288 -12.44 20.70 -5.93
C ALA A 288 -12.74 22.11 -6.50
N MET A 289 -11.96 23.12 -6.10
CA MET A 289 -12.14 24.48 -6.63
C MET A 289 -11.64 24.63 -8.06
N LYS A 290 -10.60 23.90 -8.48
CA LYS A 290 -10.22 23.82 -9.90
C LYS A 290 -11.36 23.20 -10.72
N ASP A 291 -11.95 22.10 -10.25
CA ASP A 291 -13.08 21.45 -10.92
C ASP A 291 -14.30 22.36 -11.03
N VAL A 292 -14.67 23.04 -9.94
CA VAL A 292 -15.79 24.00 -9.97
C VAL A 292 -15.49 25.15 -10.92
N ARG A 293 -14.28 25.70 -10.93
CA ARG A 293 -13.89 26.78 -11.84
C ARG A 293 -14.02 26.33 -13.29
N ALA A 294 -13.45 25.17 -13.65
CA ALA A 294 -13.54 24.62 -15.00
C ALA A 294 -15.01 24.45 -15.45
N VAL A 295 -15.87 23.92 -14.57
CA VAL A 295 -17.31 23.80 -14.87
C VAL A 295 -17.98 25.17 -15.01
N ALA A 296 -17.68 26.11 -14.10
CA ALA A 296 -18.27 27.44 -14.13
C ALA A 296 -17.89 28.21 -15.39
N ASP A 297 -16.62 28.14 -15.81
CA ASP A 297 -16.12 28.80 -17.02
C ASP A 297 -16.83 28.24 -18.27
N GLN A 298 -17.02 26.92 -18.36
CA GLN A 298 -17.73 26.29 -19.48
C GLN A 298 -19.23 26.66 -19.52
N LEU A 299 -19.90 26.73 -18.37
CA LEU A 299 -21.28 27.18 -18.28
C LEU A 299 -21.39 28.66 -18.67
N LEU A 300 -20.46 29.49 -18.19
CA LEU A 300 -20.44 30.92 -18.47
C LEU A 300 -20.20 31.19 -19.96
N GLU A 301 -19.23 30.53 -20.58
CA GLU A 301 -18.91 30.67 -22.01
C GLU A 301 -20.14 30.35 -22.88
N THR A 302 -20.87 29.30 -22.53
CA THR A 302 -22.10 28.92 -23.24
C THR A 302 -23.16 30.02 -23.14
N GLU A 303 -23.39 30.56 -21.96
CA GLU A 303 -24.42 31.58 -21.73
C GLU A 303 -24.03 32.97 -22.24
N THR A 304 -22.74 33.36 -22.18
CA THR A 304 -22.26 34.61 -22.77
C THR A 304 -22.39 34.58 -24.28
N THR A 305 -22.05 33.46 -24.91
CA THR A 305 -22.21 33.26 -26.36
C THR A 305 -23.68 33.38 -26.78
N LYS A 306 -24.60 32.75 -26.03
CA LYS A 306 -26.05 32.89 -26.27
C LYS A 306 -26.51 34.34 -26.13
N ARG A 307 -26.05 35.04 -25.09
CA ARG A 307 -26.42 36.44 -24.84
C ARG A 307 -25.95 37.35 -25.97
N GLU A 308 -24.72 37.19 -26.43
CA GLU A 308 -24.16 37.97 -27.55
C GLU A 308 -24.92 37.72 -28.85
N ALA A 309 -25.26 36.47 -29.15
CA ALA A 309 -26.04 36.11 -30.33
C ALA A 309 -27.50 36.64 -30.32
N ILE A 310 -28.03 37.00 -29.14
CA ILE A 310 -29.32 37.68 -28.97
C ILE A 310 -29.14 39.20 -29.08
N ALA A 311 -28.08 39.75 -28.47
CA ALA A 311 -27.84 41.19 -28.40
C ALA A 311 -27.47 41.81 -29.76
N ASP A 312 -26.73 41.10 -30.60
CA ASP A 312 -26.35 41.57 -31.94
C ASP A 312 -26.57 40.48 -33.02
N PRO A 313 -27.69 40.54 -33.75
CA PRO A 313 -28.00 39.62 -34.84
C PRO A 313 -26.95 39.60 -35.97
N ALA A 314 -26.19 40.68 -36.17
CA ALA A 314 -25.13 40.73 -37.18
C ALA A 314 -23.89 39.91 -36.77
N THR A 315 -23.65 39.73 -35.46
CA THR A 315 -22.58 38.86 -34.95
C THR A 315 -22.96 37.39 -34.88
N ARG A 316 -24.26 37.06 -35.04
CA ARG A 316 -24.78 35.69 -34.93
C ARG A 316 -24.11 34.73 -35.91
N GLU A 317 -23.93 35.11 -37.17
CA GLU A 317 -23.27 34.25 -38.16
C GLU A 317 -21.80 33.98 -37.79
N ALA A 318 -21.08 35.00 -37.30
CA ALA A 318 -19.69 34.85 -36.87
C ALA A 318 -19.56 33.98 -35.61
N LEU A 319 -20.49 34.11 -34.64
CA LEU A 319 -20.53 33.28 -33.44
C LEU A 319 -20.89 31.83 -33.78
N LEU A 320 -21.85 31.60 -34.67
CA LEU A 320 -22.20 30.26 -35.16
C LEU A 320 -21.01 29.62 -35.89
N ALA A 321 -20.31 30.36 -36.75
CA ALA A 321 -19.12 29.86 -37.42
C ALA A 321 -18.02 29.46 -36.43
N ARG A 322 -17.75 30.28 -35.40
CA ARG A 322 -16.81 29.95 -34.32
C ARG A 322 -17.25 28.74 -33.50
N ALA A 323 -18.53 28.62 -33.19
CA ALA A 323 -19.08 27.47 -32.46
C ALA A 323 -18.98 26.19 -33.28
N HIS A 324 -19.25 26.25 -34.60
CA HIS A 324 -19.04 25.13 -35.51
C HIS A 324 -17.56 24.74 -35.59
N GLU A 325 -16.66 25.71 -35.74
CA GLU A 325 -15.21 25.45 -35.77
C GLU A 325 -14.70 24.88 -34.44
N ALA A 326 -15.20 25.36 -33.29
CA ALA A 326 -14.87 24.81 -31.97
C ALA A 326 -15.42 23.39 -31.80
N ARG A 327 -16.65 23.13 -32.25
CA ARG A 327 -17.26 21.80 -32.23
C ARG A 327 -16.50 20.83 -33.13
N ASP A 328 -16.21 21.22 -34.37
CA ASP A 328 -15.52 20.37 -35.34
C ASP A 328 -14.07 20.09 -34.87
N ARG A 329 -13.42 21.04 -34.19
CA ARG A 329 -12.15 20.81 -33.48
C ARG A 329 -12.29 19.84 -32.31
N ALA A 330 -13.30 20.01 -31.45
CA ALA A 330 -13.56 19.09 -30.34
C ALA A 330 -13.88 17.68 -30.84
N GLU A 331 -14.70 17.54 -31.88
CA GLU A 331 -14.96 16.27 -32.56
C GLU A 331 -13.67 15.69 -33.15
N GLY A 332 -12.80 16.52 -33.73
CA GLY A 332 -11.46 16.13 -34.16
C GLY A 332 -10.56 15.60 -33.03
N MET A 333 -10.63 16.19 -31.84
CA MET A 333 -9.90 15.71 -30.65
C MET A 333 -10.46 14.41 -30.07
N LYS A 334 -11.74 14.10 -30.33
CA LYS A 334 -12.37 12.83 -29.95
C LYS A 334 -11.94 11.68 -30.85
N LEU A 335 -11.39 11.96 -32.04
CA LEU A 335 -10.90 10.93 -32.93
C LEU A 335 -9.69 10.22 -32.33
N ALA A 336 -9.66 8.89 -32.50
CA ALA A 336 -8.54 8.01 -32.15
C ALA A 336 -7.19 8.46 -32.73
N ALA A 337 -7.21 9.25 -33.82
CA ALA A 337 -6.04 9.78 -34.49
C ALA A 337 -5.56 11.14 -33.94
N SER A 338 -6.21 11.69 -32.91
CA SER A 338 -5.73 12.90 -32.25
C SER A 338 -4.40 12.65 -31.56
N ARG A 339 -3.49 13.62 -31.63
CA ARG A 339 -2.10 13.44 -31.20
C ARG A 339 -2.01 13.14 -29.70
N TRP A 340 -2.85 13.77 -28.88
CA TRP A 340 -2.91 13.48 -27.45
C TRP A 340 -3.39 12.05 -27.14
N GLN A 341 -4.36 11.50 -27.90
CA GLN A 341 -4.79 10.11 -27.74
C GLN A 341 -3.71 9.13 -28.20
N VAL A 342 -2.96 9.46 -29.26
CA VAL A 342 -1.80 8.66 -29.69
C VAL A 342 -0.74 8.65 -28.60
N VAL A 343 -0.37 9.81 -28.06
CA VAL A 343 0.62 9.92 -26.96
C VAL A 343 0.15 9.21 -25.70
N LEU A 344 -1.14 9.29 -25.37
CA LEU A 344 -1.74 8.55 -24.25
C LEU A 344 -1.65 7.05 -24.49
N ASN A 345 -2.14 6.54 -25.63
CA ASN A 345 -2.19 5.10 -25.90
C ASN A 345 -0.80 4.49 -26.02
N ASP A 346 0.10 5.11 -26.79
CA ASP A 346 1.48 4.65 -26.96
C ASP A 346 2.23 4.73 -25.63
N GLY A 347 2.06 5.83 -24.89
CA GLY A 347 2.67 6.01 -23.58
C GLY A 347 2.24 4.98 -22.55
N PHE A 348 0.95 4.62 -22.50
CA PHE A 348 0.46 3.57 -21.60
C PHE A 348 0.90 2.16 -22.05
N ALA A 349 1.02 1.92 -23.35
CA ALA A 349 1.57 0.67 -23.88
C ALA A 349 3.05 0.51 -23.50
N ASP A 350 3.84 1.58 -23.68
CA ASP A 350 5.25 1.64 -23.28
C ASP A 350 5.40 1.48 -21.77
N LEU A 351 4.61 2.20 -20.97
CA LEU A 351 4.62 2.11 -19.52
C LEU A 351 4.31 0.70 -19.02
N THR A 352 3.29 0.06 -19.60
CA THR A 352 2.93 -1.33 -19.28
C THR A 352 4.08 -2.28 -19.61
N SER A 353 4.65 -2.15 -20.81
CA SER A 353 5.76 -2.98 -21.28
C SER A 353 7.01 -2.81 -20.41
N ASN A 354 7.38 -1.58 -20.10
CA ASN A 354 8.55 -1.25 -19.29
C ASN A 354 8.41 -1.76 -17.85
N THR A 355 7.23 -1.58 -17.25
CA THR A 355 6.92 -2.07 -15.90
C THR A 355 7.02 -3.58 -15.82
N ASP A 356 6.42 -4.30 -16.78
CA ASP A 356 6.51 -5.76 -16.86
C ASP A 356 7.93 -6.24 -17.13
N HIS A 357 8.70 -5.52 -17.94
CA HIS A 357 10.09 -5.85 -18.25
C HIS A 357 10.98 -5.69 -17.00
N ASP A 358 10.86 -4.57 -16.29
CA ASP A 358 11.60 -4.31 -15.04
C ASP A 358 11.29 -5.37 -13.97
N LEU A 359 10.01 -5.68 -13.74
CA LEU A 359 9.61 -6.71 -12.78
C LEU A 359 10.18 -8.09 -13.14
N LYS A 360 10.16 -8.46 -14.43
CA LYS A 360 10.77 -9.71 -14.91
C LYS A 360 12.28 -9.73 -14.74
N GLN A 361 12.96 -8.61 -14.97
CA GLN A 361 14.40 -8.51 -14.82
C GLN A 361 14.81 -8.71 -13.35
N ARG A 362 14.13 -8.03 -12.42
CA ARG A 362 14.31 -8.19 -10.97
C ARG A 362 14.06 -9.62 -10.51
N THR A 363 12.93 -10.19 -10.94
CA THR A 363 12.56 -11.58 -10.67
C THR A 363 13.62 -12.57 -11.14
N ARG A 364 14.16 -12.39 -12.35
CA ARG A 364 15.24 -13.27 -12.86
C ARG A 364 16.52 -13.15 -12.05
N ALA A 365 16.88 -11.95 -11.60
CA ALA A 365 18.03 -11.74 -10.74
C ALA A 365 17.86 -12.44 -9.39
N LEU A 366 16.67 -12.31 -8.77
CA LEU A 366 16.33 -13.02 -7.53
C LEU A 366 16.38 -14.54 -7.70
N ILE A 367 15.79 -15.08 -8.77
CA ILE A 367 15.83 -16.53 -9.03
C ILE A 367 17.27 -17.01 -9.15
N ALA A 368 18.14 -16.29 -9.88
CA ALA A 368 19.54 -16.67 -10.03
C ALA A 368 20.28 -16.66 -8.68
N GLU A 369 20.11 -15.60 -7.89
CA GLU A 369 20.70 -15.46 -6.54
C GLU A 369 20.29 -16.63 -5.61
N VAL A 370 19.01 -16.98 -5.63
CA VAL A 370 18.47 -18.06 -4.79
C VAL A 370 18.94 -19.44 -5.29
N GLU A 371 19.02 -19.64 -6.61
CA GLU A 371 19.54 -20.87 -7.18
C GLU A 371 21.00 -21.11 -6.80
N ASP A 372 21.83 -20.06 -6.81
CA ASP A 372 23.23 -20.11 -6.37
C ASP A 372 23.33 -20.44 -4.87
N LEU A 373 22.52 -19.78 -4.03
CA LEU A 373 22.49 -20.05 -2.59
C LEU A 373 22.10 -21.50 -2.27
N ILE A 374 21.14 -22.07 -3.01
CA ILE A 374 20.72 -23.48 -2.90
C ILE A 374 21.82 -24.44 -3.36
N ASP A 375 22.60 -24.09 -4.38
CA ASP A 375 23.69 -24.91 -4.88
C ASP A 375 24.92 -24.93 -3.96
N GLU A 376 25.13 -23.86 -3.20
CA GLU A 376 26.20 -23.75 -2.21
C GLU A 376 25.85 -24.40 -0.87
N ASN A 377 24.56 -24.55 -0.54
CA ASN A 377 24.10 -24.99 0.78
C ASN A 377 23.25 -26.29 0.73
N ASP A 378 22.92 -26.85 1.89
CA ASP A 378 21.87 -27.88 2.00
C ASP A 378 20.55 -27.19 2.37
N PRO A 379 19.51 -27.21 1.51
CA PRO A 379 18.22 -26.59 1.81
C PRO A 379 17.60 -27.01 3.13
N ALA A 380 17.89 -28.23 3.62
CA ALA A 380 17.39 -28.68 4.91
C ALA A 380 18.02 -27.95 6.10
N LYS A 381 19.16 -27.27 5.91
CA LYS A 381 19.84 -26.49 6.95
C LYS A 381 19.48 -25.00 6.90
N ILE A 382 19.28 -24.47 5.70
CA ILE A 382 18.99 -23.04 5.49
C ILE A 382 17.50 -22.74 5.30
N GLY A 383 16.63 -23.77 5.28
CA GLY A 383 15.22 -23.61 4.90
C GLY A 383 14.39 -22.70 5.80
N ASP A 384 14.79 -22.46 7.05
CA ASP A 384 14.13 -21.48 7.94
C ASP A 384 14.41 -20.03 7.53
N GLU A 385 15.59 -19.76 6.98
CA GLU A 385 16.04 -18.41 6.61
C GLU A 385 15.83 -18.14 5.12
N LEU A 386 15.89 -19.18 4.28
CA LEU A 386 15.82 -19.08 2.83
C LEU A 386 14.51 -18.48 2.33
N PHE A 387 13.38 -18.93 2.86
CA PHE A 387 12.07 -18.46 2.38
C PHE A 387 11.77 -17.01 2.79
N PRO A 388 11.94 -16.61 4.07
CA PRO A 388 11.84 -15.20 4.46
C PRO A 388 12.73 -14.28 3.63
N MET A 389 13.98 -14.69 3.33
CA MET A 389 14.91 -13.91 2.51
C MET A 389 14.40 -13.72 1.07
N VAL A 390 13.83 -14.76 0.46
CA VAL A 390 13.24 -14.69 -0.89
C VAL A 390 12.05 -13.74 -0.92
N GLU A 391 11.12 -13.91 0.02
CA GLU A 391 9.91 -13.08 0.14
C GLU A 391 10.29 -11.61 0.38
N GLU A 392 11.25 -11.37 1.27
CA GLU A 392 11.83 -10.07 1.56
C GLU A 392 12.40 -9.38 0.31
N ARG A 393 13.26 -10.08 -0.44
CA ARG A 393 13.88 -9.53 -1.65
C ARG A 393 12.85 -9.28 -2.75
N LEU A 394 11.88 -10.18 -2.90
CA LEU A 394 10.79 -10.07 -3.88
C LEU A 394 9.91 -8.84 -3.59
N MET A 395 9.50 -8.63 -2.33
CA MET A 395 8.65 -7.49 -1.97
C MET A 395 9.37 -6.15 -2.15
N ALA A 396 10.67 -6.09 -1.86
CA ALA A 396 11.47 -4.89 -2.13
C ALA A 396 11.54 -4.56 -3.63
N ASP A 397 11.71 -5.58 -4.48
CA ASP A 397 11.72 -5.41 -5.92
C ASP A 397 10.35 -5.00 -6.49
N ILE A 398 9.26 -5.54 -5.95
CA ILE A 398 7.89 -5.12 -6.29
C ILE A 398 7.64 -3.67 -5.88
N ALA A 399 8.03 -3.28 -4.67
CA ALA A 399 7.88 -1.92 -4.17
C ALA A 399 8.61 -0.89 -5.05
N GLU A 400 9.84 -1.21 -5.45
CA GLU A 400 10.63 -0.36 -6.34
C GLU A 400 10.01 -0.27 -7.75
N ASN A 401 9.55 -1.39 -8.28
CA ASN A 401 8.84 -1.44 -9.56
C ASN A 401 7.60 -0.54 -9.55
N TYR A 402 6.81 -0.58 -8.47
CA TYR A 402 5.65 0.29 -8.28
C TYR A 402 6.02 1.78 -8.14
N TYR A 403 7.11 2.08 -7.44
CA TYR A 403 7.60 3.45 -7.31
C TYR A 403 7.96 4.05 -8.68
N LEU A 404 8.68 3.30 -9.52
CA LEU A 404 9.04 3.71 -10.88
C LEU A 404 7.81 3.85 -11.78
N LEU A 405 6.90 2.87 -11.73
CA LEU A 405 5.61 2.94 -12.41
C LEU A 405 4.86 4.24 -12.10
N ARG A 406 4.83 4.65 -10.82
CA ARG A 406 4.18 5.90 -10.40
C ARG A 406 4.86 7.12 -10.99
N GLN A 407 6.19 7.19 -10.92
CA GLN A 407 6.96 8.30 -11.46
C GLN A 407 6.72 8.44 -12.97
N ASP A 408 6.81 7.34 -13.70
CA ASP A 408 6.62 7.32 -15.15
C ASP A 408 5.18 7.65 -15.54
N ALA A 409 4.18 7.25 -14.74
CA ALA A 409 2.78 7.62 -14.95
C ALA A 409 2.55 9.13 -14.80
N VAL A 410 3.16 9.75 -13.78
CA VAL A 410 3.12 11.21 -13.57
C VAL A 410 3.77 11.94 -14.74
N ASP A 411 4.92 11.47 -15.22
CA ASP A 411 5.62 12.11 -16.33
C ASP A 411 4.90 11.91 -17.67
N LEU A 412 4.31 10.73 -17.91
CA LEU A 412 3.43 10.51 -19.05
C LEU A 412 2.24 11.48 -19.02
N SER A 413 1.63 11.63 -17.85
CA SER A 413 0.52 12.55 -17.63
C SER A 413 0.88 13.99 -18.02
N LYS A 414 2.04 14.50 -17.61
CA LYS A 414 2.52 15.84 -18.00
C LYS A 414 2.68 15.96 -19.51
N ARG A 415 3.27 14.96 -20.17
CA ARG A 415 3.43 14.96 -21.64
C ARG A 415 2.10 14.95 -22.38
N VAL A 416 1.12 14.18 -21.90
CA VAL A 416 -0.23 14.16 -22.48
C VAL A 416 -0.87 15.54 -22.36
N LEU A 417 -0.72 16.19 -21.20
CA LEU A 417 -1.23 17.54 -20.97
C LEU A 417 -0.58 18.57 -21.90
N GLU A 418 0.74 18.56 -22.04
CA GLU A 418 1.46 19.47 -22.95
C GLU A 418 0.96 19.34 -24.40
N VAL A 419 0.76 18.11 -24.88
CA VAL A 419 0.25 17.87 -26.24
C VAL A 419 -1.20 18.29 -26.37
N PHE A 420 -2.01 18.06 -25.34
CA PHE A 420 -3.41 18.49 -25.31
C PHE A 420 -3.53 20.03 -25.32
N GLU A 421 -2.71 20.75 -24.55
CA GLU A 421 -2.68 22.22 -24.55
C GLU A 421 -2.28 22.79 -25.92
N ILE A 422 -1.27 22.20 -26.57
CA ILE A 422 -0.82 22.60 -27.91
C ILE A 422 -1.92 22.37 -28.96
N ASP A 423 -2.56 21.20 -28.94
CA ASP A 423 -3.57 20.83 -29.94
C ASP A 423 -4.91 21.57 -29.71
N SER A 424 -5.23 21.90 -28.46
CA SER A 424 -6.49 22.56 -28.11
C SER A 424 -6.48 24.06 -28.40
N ASN A 425 -5.32 24.72 -28.31
CA ASN A 425 -5.16 26.18 -28.46
C ASN A 425 -6.19 26.98 -27.61
N LEU A 426 -6.67 26.35 -26.53
CA LEU A 426 -7.65 26.83 -25.57
C LEU A 426 -6.84 27.31 -24.37
N ALA A 427 -6.53 28.61 -24.34
CA ALA A 427 -5.66 29.21 -23.34
C ALA A 427 -6.17 29.12 -21.87
N ASP A 428 -7.39 28.62 -21.65
CA ASP A 428 -8.10 28.74 -20.36
C ASP A 428 -8.73 27.43 -19.83
N ILE A 429 -8.59 26.28 -20.50
CA ILE A 429 -9.09 25.02 -19.92
C ILE A 429 -8.04 24.44 -18.98
N GLN A 430 -8.23 24.67 -17.68
CA GLN A 430 -7.52 23.91 -16.64
C GLN A 430 -7.98 22.44 -16.70
N VAL A 431 -7.25 21.64 -17.45
CA VAL A 431 -7.32 20.18 -17.36
C VAL A 431 -6.84 19.79 -15.96
N ALA A 432 -7.60 18.94 -15.27
CA ALA A 432 -7.17 18.41 -13.98
C ALA A 432 -5.80 17.74 -14.15
N SER A 433 -4.81 18.16 -13.36
CA SER A 433 -3.47 17.58 -13.44
C SER A 433 -3.60 16.10 -13.14
N PRO A 434 -3.17 15.18 -14.01
CA PRO A 434 -3.37 13.77 -13.70
C PRO A 434 -2.47 13.23 -12.59
N SER A 435 -1.51 14.04 -12.10
CA SER A 435 -0.94 13.85 -10.75
C SER A 435 -2.02 13.85 -9.67
N ASP A 436 -3.02 14.71 -9.81
CA ASP A 436 -4.15 14.85 -8.88
C ASP A 436 -5.06 13.61 -8.94
N LEU A 437 -5.20 12.96 -10.10
CA LEU A 437 -5.94 11.69 -10.30
C LEU A 437 -5.13 10.45 -9.88
N LEU A 438 -3.81 10.50 -10.01
CA LEU A 438 -2.88 9.47 -9.55
C LEU A 438 -2.78 9.47 -8.01
N GLU A 439 -2.83 10.64 -7.37
CA GLU A 439 -2.96 10.79 -5.91
C GLU A 439 -4.34 10.32 -5.40
N ASP A 440 -5.42 10.54 -6.15
CA ASP A 440 -6.83 10.29 -5.76
C ASP A 440 -7.22 8.79 -5.72
N ARG A 441 -6.53 7.90 -6.45
CA ARG A 441 -6.95 6.49 -6.56
C ARG A 441 -5.86 5.44 -6.38
N GLN A 442 -4.65 5.84 -6.00
CA GLN A 442 -3.58 4.91 -5.64
C GLN A 442 -3.72 4.36 -4.21
N ARG A 443 -4.93 3.93 -3.84
CA ARG A 443 -5.09 2.95 -2.77
C ARG A 443 -4.91 1.58 -3.39
N LEU A 444 -3.66 1.22 -3.64
CA LEU A 444 -3.37 -0.19 -3.70
C LEU A 444 -3.51 -0.73 -2.28
N ASP A 445 -4.60 -1.44 -2.03
CA ASP A 445 -4.53 -2.64 -1.21
C ASP A 445 -3.61 -3.62 -1.98
N VAL A 446 -2.30 -3.32 -2.05
CA VAL A 446 -1.34 -4.44 -2.06
C VAL A 446 -1.42 -4.94 -0.63
N GLU A 447 -2.43 -5.75 -0.39
CA GLU A 447 -2.40 -6.66 0.72
C GLU A 447 -1.06 -7.36 0.61
N LEU A 448 -0.30 -7.25 1.70
CA LEU A 448 0.93 -7.98 1.93
C LEU A 448 0.51 -9.45 2.12
N SER A 449 0.03 -10.06 1.04
CA SER A 449 -0.34 -11.45 0.98
C SER A 449 0.97 -12.21 1.08
N GLU A 450 1.24 -12.71 2.28
CA GLU A 450 2.19 -13.79 2.45
C GLU A 450 1.81 -14.90 1.48
N ALA A 451 2.83 -15.36 0.77
CA ALA A 451 2.81 -16.50 -0.13
C ALA A 451 1.76 -17.59 0.13
N PRO A 452 1.23 -18.22 -0.93
CA PRO A 452 0.36 -19.36 -0.79
C PRO A 452 1.04 -20.50 -0.01
N SER A 453 0.28 -21.08 0.93
CA SER A 453 0.73 -22.13 1.86
C SER A 453 1.34 -23.38 1.20
N TYR A 454 1.18 -23.55 -0.12
CA TYR A 454 1.72 -24.67 -0.88
C TYR A 454 3.25 -24.68 -0.95
N ALA A 455 3.89 -23.50 -1.09
CA ALA A 455 5.36 -23.40 -1.11
C ALA A 455 5.97 -23.66 0.28
N GLN A 456 5.36 -23.12 1.34
CA GLN A 456 5.68 -23.46 2.73
C GLN A 456 5.44 -24.95 3.03
N SER A 457 4.37 -25.56 2.50
CA SER A 457 4.08 -26.98 2.66
C SER A 457 5.09 -27.88 1.95
N LEU A 458 5.59 -27.47 0.79
CA LEU A 458 6.69 -28.13 0.07
C LEU A 458 7.99 -28.09 0.89
N LEU A 459 8.34 -26.92 1.45
CA LEU A 459 9.53 -26.74 2.29
C LEU A 459 9.41 -27.44 3.66
N THR A 460 8.21 -27.46 4.26
CA THR A 460 7.91 -28.24 5.47
C THR A 460 7.97 -29.74 5.18
N GLY A 461 7.56 -30.16 3.98
CA GLY A 461 7.75 -31.52 3.47
C GLY A 461 9.23 -31.90 3.29
N MET A 462 10.11 -30.91 3.06
CA MET A 462 11.57 -31.11 2.99
C MET A 462 12.25 -31.22 4.37
N ARG A 463 11.58 -30.85 5.48
CA ARG A 463 12.09 -30.93 6.86
C ARG A 463 12.08 -32.33 7.48
N GLY A 464 11.46 -33.32 6.84
CA GLY A 464 11.54 -34.71 7.31
C GLY A 464 10.92 -34.93 8.70
N SER A 465 9.58 -34.91 8.76
CA SER A 465 8.87 -35.79 9.69
C SER A 465 7.65 -36.42 9.00
N TYR A 466 7.76 -37.73 8.72
CA TYR A 466 6.66 -38.68 8.48
C TYR A 466 5.74 -38.56 7.24
N GLY A 467 5.96 -37.65 6.29
CA GLY A 467 5.20 -37.63 5.02
C GLY A 467 5.77 -38.45 3.86
N GLY A 468 7.07 -38.77 3.88
CA GLY A 468 7.80 -39.33 2.72
C GLY A 468 7.89 -40.86 2.62
N MET A 469 7.21 -41.61 3.48
CA MET A 469 7.43 -43.07 3.63
C MET A 469 6.64 -43.95 2.65
N LEU A 470 5.84 -43.39 1.74
CA LEU A 470 4.97 -44.19 0.85
C LEU A 470 5.52 -44.44 -0.57
N MET A 471 6.70 -43.92 -0.94
CA MET A 471 7.21 -44.03 -2.32
C MET A 471 8.43 -44.94 -2.53
N PHE A 472 8.77 -45.81 -1.57
CA PHE A 472 9.79 -46.87 -1.76
C PHE A 472 9.32 -48.26 -1.33
N GLY A 473 8.06 -48.58 -1.64
CA GLY A 473 7.51 -49.93 -1.57
C GLY A 473 7.50 -50.65 -2.92
N MET A 474 8.56 -50.59 -3.73
CA MET A 474 8.76 -51.46 -4.89
C MET A 474 10.15 -51.23 -5.49
N LEU A 475 11.16 -51.93 -4.98
CA LEU A 475 12.34 -52.44 -5.71
C LEU A 475 13.28 -53.10 -4.69
N GLY A 476 13.12 -54.41 -4.51
CA GLY A 476 13.97 -55.18 -3.60
C GLY A 476 13.43 -56.55 -3.18
N GLY A 477 12.47 -57.12 -3.91
CA GLY A 477 12.12 -58.53 -3.74
C GLY A 477 13.16 -59.41 -4.39
N LEU A 478 14.28 -59.67 -3.70
CA LEU A 478 15.11 -60.87 -3.80
C LEU A 478 16.32 -60.74 -2.85
N VAL A 479 16.13 -61.16 -1.60
CA VAL A 479 17.24 -61.69 -0.78
C VAL A 479 16.80 -63.03 -0.24
N GLY A 480 16.96 -64.05 -1.08
CA GLY A 480 17.01 -65.44 -0.67
C GLY A 480 18.47 -65.87 -0.55
N LEU A 481 18.82 -66.31 0.66
CA LEU A 481 19.96 -67.15 1.05
C LEU A 481 21.37 -66.51 1.15
N ALA A 482 21.85 -66.56 2.39
CA ALA A 482 23.24 -66.44 2.80
C ALA A 482 24.12 -67.54 2.19
N THR A 483 25.35 -67.20 1.83
CA THR A 483 26.60 -67.91 2.15
C THR A 483 27.79 -67.06 1.67
N PHE A 484 29.00 -67.32 2.18
CA PHE A 484 30.33 -66.76 1.80
C PHE A 484 30.94 -65.68 2.73
N GLY A 485 31.70 -66.15 3.72
CA GLY A 485 33.09 -65.74 4.03
C GLY A 485 33.39 -64.36 4.66
N PRO A 486 34.35 -64.27 5.61
CA PRO A 486 34.74 -63.00 6.25
C PRO A 486 35.44 -61.98 5.32
N VAL A 487 35.90 -62.40 4.14
CA VAL A 487 36.53 -61.51 3.13
C VAL A 487 35.48 -60.58 2.46
N THR A 488 34.20 -60.94 2.50
CA THR A 488 33.09 -60.20 1.87
C THR A 488 32.61 -59.01 2.72
N LEU A 489 32.88 -58.99 4.02
CA LEU A 489 32.53 -57.89 4.93
C LEU A 489 33.39 -56.63 4.71
N ALA A 490 34.64 -56.79 4.27
CA ALA A 490 35.52 -55.65 3.96
C ALA A 490 35.12 -54.95 2.64
N ILE A 491 34.67 -55.72 1.65
CA ILE A 491 34.18 -55.19 0.36
C ILE A 491 32.78 -54.59 0.54
N GLY A 492 31.91 -55.23 1.34
CA GLY A 492 30.58 -54.72 1.70
C GLY A 492 30.61 -53.43 2.53
N GLY A 493 31.62 -53.22 3.39
CA GLY A 493 31.79 -51.99 4.14
C GLY A 493 32.25 -50.79 3.30
N PHE A 494 33.08 -51.03 2.27
CA PHE A 494 33.54 -49.98 1.34
C PHE A 494 32.48 -49.67 0.27
N MET A 495 31.84 -50.70 -0.29
CA MET A 495 30.68 -50.54 -1.18
C MET A 495 29.47 -49.96 -0.45
N GLY A 496 29.22 -50.33 0.81
CA GLY A 496 28.14 -49.78 1.63
C GLY A 496 28.36 -48.31 2.01
N ARG A 497 29.60 -47.90 2.33
CA ARG A 497 29.94 -46.48 2.53
C ARG A 497 29.89 -45.68 1.24
N LYS A 498 30.31 -46.25 0.11
CA LYS A 498 30.20 -45.62 -1.21
C LYS A 498 28.74 -45.47 -1.62
N ALA A 499 27.93 -46.51 -1.49
CA ALA A 499 26.49 -46.48 -1.74
C ALA A 499 25.75 -45.49 -0.82
N ALA A 500 26.10 -45.44 0.48
CA ALA A 500 25.53 -44.46 1.40
C ALA A 500 25.95 -43.03 1.08
N LYS A 501 27.17 -42.81 0.58
CA LYS A 501 27.65 -41.50 0.12
C LYS A 501 26.96 -41.08 -1.17
N GLU A 502 26.82 -41.99 -2.13
CA GLU A 502 26.08 -41.78 -3.38
C GLU A 502 24.60 -41.49 -3.12
N GLU A 503 23.98 -42.20 -2.19
CA GLU A 503 22.59 -41.96 -1.79
C GLU A 503 22.41 -40.61 -1.08
N ARG A 504 23.34 -40.21 -0.19
CA ARG A 504 23.32 -38.86 0.41
C ARG A 504 23.49 -37.76 -0.63
N GLN A 505 24.37 -37.95 -1.62
CA GLN A 505 24.55 -37.01 -2.74
C GLN A 505 23.28 -36.91 -3.58
N ARG A 506 22.66 -38.05 -3.91
CA ARG A 506 21.38 -38.10 -4.63
C ARG A 506 20.27 -37.37 -3.86
N GLN A 507 20.16 -37.58 -2.55
CA GLN A 507 19.17 -36.90 -1.71
C GLN A 507 19.44 -35.40 -1.59
N LEU A 508 20.69 -34.96 -1.57
CA LEU A 508 21.03 -33.54 -1.62
C LEU A 508 20.60 -32.91 -2.95
N THR A 509 20.94 -33.55 -4.08
CA THR A 509 20.55 -33.07 -5.41
C THR A 509 19.03 -32.99 -5.58
N LEU A 510 18.29 -34.01 -5.13
CA LEU A 510 16.82 -34.01 -5.17
C LEU A 510 16.23 -32.89 -4.32
N ARG A 511 16.75 -32.67 -3.10
CA ARG A 511 16.30 -31.58 -2.23
C ARG A 511 16.57 -30.21 -2.88
N ARG A 512 17.76 -29.99 -3.42
CA ARG A 512 18.08 -28.74 -4.15
C ARG A 512 17.12 -28.50 -5.30
N GLN A 513 16.87 -29.52 -6.13
CA GLN A 513 15.94 -29.41 -7.25
C GLN A 513 14.51 -29.09 -6.79
N GLN A 514 14.03 -29.72 -5.72
CA GLN A 514 12.71 -29.44 -5.14
C GLN A 514 12.60 -28.01 -4.59
N ALA A 515 13.63 -27.53 -3.89
CA ALA A 515 13.68 -26.15 -3.39
C ALA A 515 13.63 -25.13 -4.53
N LYS A 516 14.45 -25.33 -5.58
CA LYS A 516 14.47 -24.44 -6.76
C LYS A 516 13.10 -24.37 -7.44
N ILE A 517 12.46 -25.53 -7.66
CA ILE A 517 11.12 -25.60 -8.28
C ILE A 517 10.08 -24.90 -7.38
N GLY A 518 10.11 -25.16 -6.07
CA GLY A 518 9.15 -24.59 -5.12
C GLY A 518 9.24 -23.06 -5.05
N ILE A 519 10.46 -22.53 -4.92
CA ILE A 519 10.68 -21.08 -4.84
C ILE A 519 10.37 -20.39 -6.16
N LYS A 520 10.80 -20.96 -7.29
CA LYS A 520 10.46 -20.40 -8.60
C LYS A 520 8.95 -20.32 -8.80
N LYS A 521 8.21 -21.38 -8.46
CA LYS A 521 6.75 -21.41 -8.57
C LYS A 521 6.11 -20.31 -7.70
N TYR A 522 6.59 -20.14 -6.47
CA TYR A 522 6.14 -19.07 -5.59
C TYR A 522 6.37 -17.68 -6.20
N ILE A 523 7.59 -17.41 -6.68
CA ILE A 523 7.92 -16.11 -7.29
C ILE A 523 7.06 -15.88 -8.54
N ASP A 524 6.88 -16.88 -9.40
CA ASP A 524 6.06 -16.79 -10.61
C ASP A 524 4.58 -16.47 -10.28
N GLU A 525 4.01 -17.04 -9.22
CA GLU A 525 2.64 -16.78 -8.77
C GLU A 525 2.47 -15.33 -8.26
N VAL A 526 3.39 -14.85 -7.42
CA VAL A 526 3.36 -13.47 -6.92
C VAL A 526 3.51 -12.48 -8.07
N VAL A 527 4.49 -12.69 -8.96
CA VAL A 527 4.75 -11.83 -10.12
C VAL A 527 3.54 -11.82 -11.06
N PHE A 528 2.87 -12.95 -11.25
CA PHE A 528 1.64 -13.00 -12.03
C PHE A 528 0.54 -12.11 -11.43
N SER A 529 0.32 -12.20 -10.12
CA SER A 529 -0.65 -11.36 -9.41
C SER A 529 -0.32 -9.87 -9.51
N VAL A 530 0.93 -9.51 -9.22
CA VAL A 530 1.44 -8.12 -9.30
C VAL A 530 1.32 -7.57 -10.72
N SER A 531 1.77 -8.30 -11.74
CA SER A 531 1.65 -7.86 -13.14
C SER A 531 0.18 -7.68 -13.55
N LYS A 532 -0.74 -8.53 -13.10
CA LYS A 532 -2.18 -8.34 -13.36
C LYS A 532 -2.67 -7.04 -12.73
N HIS A 533 -2.37 -6.85 -11.45
CA HIS A 533 -2.78 -5.67 -10.70
C HIS A 533 -2.22 -4.36 -11.29
N SER A 534 -0.93 -4.32 -11.63
CA SER A 534 -0.29 -3.16 -12.27
C SER A 534 -0.95 -2.81 -13.60
N ARG A 535 -1.27 -3.82 -14.43
CA ARG A 535 -1.97 -3.60 -15.71
C ARG A 535 -3.38 -3.08 -15.54
N ASP A 536 -4.13 -3.62 -14.59
CA ASP A 536 -5.51 -3.20 -14.34
C ASP A 536 -5.54 -1.77 -13.76
N THR A 537 -4.60 -1.44 -12.89
CA THR A 537 -4.39 -0.07 -12.38
C THR A 537 -4.09 0.90 -13.53
N LEU A 538 -3.11 0.57 -14.38
CA LEU A 538 -2.76 1.39 -15.55
C LEU A 538 -3.93 1.57 -16.52
N ARG A 539 -4.70 0.52 -16.79
CA ARG A 539 -5.90 0.61 -17.63
C ARG A 539 -6.95 1.51 -17.02
N GLN A 540 -7.13 1.47 -15.71
CA GLN A 540 -8.09 2.33 -15.04
C GLN A 540 -7.64 3.79 -15.10
N ILE A 541 -6.37 4.08 -14.83
CA ILE A 541 -5.80 5.43 -14.98
C ILE A 541 -5.94 5.90 -16.43
N GLN A 542 -5.65 5.06 -17.42
CA GLN A 542 -5.81 5.39 -18.84
C GLN A 542 -7.27 5.73 -19.18
N ARG A 543 -8.24 4.98 -18.64
CA ARG A 543 -9.67 5.28 -18.81
C ARG A 543 -10.03 6.62 -18.16
N ASP A 544 -9.61 6.85 -16.93
CA ASP A 544 -9.90 8.08 -16.19
C ASP A 544 -9.28 9.30 -16.89
N LEU A 545 -8.06 9.16 -17.42
CA LEU A 545 -7.38 10.18 -18.23
C LEU A 545 -8.06 10.47 -19.55
N ARG A 546 -8.55 9.43 -20.23
CA ARG A 546 -9.30 9.59 -21.46
C ARG A 546 -10.64 10.26 -21.18
N ASP A 547 -11.35 9.80 -20.16
CA ASP A 547 -12.72 10.22 -19.85
C ASP A 547 -12.76 11.62 -19.19
N SER A 548 -11.68 12.05 -18.52
CA SER A 548 -11.54 13.43 -17.97
C SER A 548 -11.17 14.49 -19.01
N ASN A 549 -10.61 14.09 -20.15
CA ASN A 549 -10.22 14.97 -21.26
C ASN A 549 -11.19 14.93 -22.46
N LEU A 550 -12.28 14.14 -22.37
CA LEU A 550 -13.36 14.02 -23.36
C LEU A 550 -14.58 14.86 -22.99
#